data_AF-A0A5B0QIR4-F1
#
_entry.id   AF-A0A5B0QIR4-F1
#
_cell.length_a   1.000
_cell.length_b   1.000
_cell.length_c   1.000
_cell.angle_alpha   90.00
_cell.angle_beta   90.00
_cell.angle_gamma   90.00
#
_symmetry.space_group_name_H-M   'P 1'
#
loop_
_entity.id
_entity.type
_entity.pdbx_description
1 polymer ?
#
loop_
_entity_poly.entity_id
_entity_poly.type
_entity_poly.pdbx_seq_one_letter_code
_entity_poly.pdbx_strand_id
1 'polypeptide(L)'
;MEEESKQSLLPSSEPSREPSPSAAPDSKTSTPSAVTPHPSNHLAKEIKIWLPSENAQPAPRPVLGDEYFVPTAAEAQRAFSGQVASREKLTDAPMLTKSLREREQNQKKNEKLARFPITRVRIKFGDRSMLEGSLPSTCKISDVYQFVKESLLEDVRTKPFILCKSSNQSQDHI
;
A
#
# COMPACT_ATOMS: atom_id res chain seq x y z
N MET A 1 26.84 46.67 -27.19
CA MET A 1 28.21 46.48 -27.70
C MET A 1 29.03 45.92 -26.55
N GLU A 2 29.88 44.95 -26.88
CA GLU A 2 30.80 44.16 -26.04
C GLU A 2 30.13 42.95 -25.34
N GLU A 3 30.17 41.73 -25.91
CA GLU A 3 31.28 40.72 -26.02
C GLU A 3 31.69 40.12 -24.66
N GLU A 4 31.34 38.85 -24.43
CA GLU A 4 32.28 37.69 -24.28
C GLU A 4 32.89 37.58 -22.87
N SER A 5 33.25 36.45 -22.25
CA SER A 5 33.20 35.01 -22.53
C SER A 5 33.87 34.28 -21.33
N LYS A 6 33.83 32.95 -21.37
CA LYS A 6 34.73 31.97 -20.71
C LYS A 6 34.37 31.52 -19.27
N GLN A 7 33.85 30.29 -19.11
CA GLN A 7 34.59 29.00 -19.00
C GLN A 7 35.29 28.89 -17.62
N SER A 8 35.13 27.84 -16.80
CA SER A 8 35.38 26.43 -17.13
C SER A 8 35.24 25.49 -15.90
N LEU A 9 35.04 24.20 -16.20
CA LEU A 9 35.64 22.97 -15.59
C LEU A 9 35.23 22.46 -14.17
N LEU A 10 34.54 21.30 -14.20
CA LEU A 10 34.70 20.18 -13.24
C LEU A 10 36.05 19.45 -13.52
N PRO A 11 36.65 18.67 -12.59
CA PRO A 11 36.31 17.22 -12.51
C PRO A 11 36.55 16.48 -11.15
N SER A 12 35.73 15.42 -10.94
CA SER A 12 36.03 14.03 -10.51
C SER A 12 36.65 13.60 -9.16
N SER A 13 36.05 12.51 -8.61
CA SER A 13 36.64 11.30 -7.97
C SER A 13 36.54 11.06 -6.44
N GLU A 14 35.67 10.10 -6.06
CA GLU A 14 35.85 9.08 -4.98
C GLU A 14 36.92 8.03 -5.40
N PRO A 15 37.34 6.95 -4.66
CA PRO A 15 36.83 6.32 -3.39
C PRO A 15 37.95 5.80 -2.41
N SER A 16 37.61 5.19 -1.25
CA SER A 16 38.27 3.96 -0.68
C SER A 16 37.85 3.59 0.76
N ARG A 17 38.10 2.32 1.13
CA ARG A 17 37.42 1.46 2.13
C ARG A 17 38.43 0.78 3.10
N GLU A 18 38.06 0.65 4.39
CA GLU A 18 38.46 -0.32 5.48
C GLU A 18 39.94 -0.48 5.95
N PRO A 19 40.27 -1.01 7.18
CA PRO A 19 39.65 -2.16 7.89
C PRO A 19 39.57 -2.17 9.46
N SER A 20 38.96 -3.27 9.96
CA SER A 20 38.67 -3.83 11.33
C SER A 20 39.90 -4.06 12.27
N PRO A 21 39.81 -4.47 13.59
CA PRO A 21 39.20 -5.75 14.05
C PRO A 21 38.65 -5.93 15.52
N SER A 22 37.85 -7.00 15.69
CA SER A 22 37.77 -8.02 16.78
C SER A 22 37.09 -7.78 18.15
N ALA A 23 36.03 -8.55 18.46
CA ALA A 23 35.99 -9.57 19.55
C ALA A 23 34.61 -10.27 19.67
N ALA A 24 34.62 -11.62 19.72
CA ALA A 24 33.50 -12.52 20.12
C ALA A 24 33.55 -12.78 21.66
N PRO A 25 32.62 -13.50 22.37
CA PRO A 25 32.11 -14.86 22.04
C PRO A 25 30.64 -15.22 22.41
N ASP A 26 30.18 -16.31 21.75
CA ASP A 26 29.26 -17.41 22.14
C ASP A 26 27.96 -17.23 22.95
N SER A 27 26.82 -17.70 22.38
CA SER A 27 26.07 -18.92 22.79
C SER A 27 24.55 -18.89 22.53
N LYS A 28 24.07 -20.02 21.98
CA LYS A 28 22.72 -20.64 22.03
C LYS A 28 21.68 -20.26 20.97
N THR A 29 21.73 -21.05 19.89
CA THR A 29 20.65 -21.85 19.30
C THR A 29 19.22 -21.59 19.79
N SER A 30 18.39 -21.09 18.88
CA SER A 30 16.96 -21.40 18.80
C SER A 30 16.55 -21.28 17.33
N THR A 31 16.45 -22.42 16.68
CA THR A 31 16.04 -22.59 15.28
C THR A 31 14.53 -22.37 15.16
N PRO A 32 14.02 -21.40 14.40
CA PRO A 32 12.69 -21.51 13.82
C PRO A 32 12.80 -22.36 12.55
N SER A 33 12.08 -23.49 12.52
CA SER A 33 11.96 -24.37 11.37
C SER A 33 11.61 -23.57 10.11
N ALA A 34 12.59 -23.41 9.23
CA ALA A 34 12.40 -22.90 7.89
C ALA A 34 11.67 -23.98 7.09
N VAL A 35 10.39 -23.74 6.81
CA VAL A 35 9.65 -24.50 5.80
C VAL A 35 10.31 -24.18 4.46
N THR A 36 10.86 -25.20 3.81
CA THR A 36 11.56 -25.12 2.53
C THR A 36 10.71 -24.36 1.51
N PRO A 37 11.20 -23.26 0.90
CA PRO A 37 10.48 -22.62 -0.18
C PRO A 37 10.54 -23.56 -1.39
N HIS A 38 9.43 -24.23 -1.68
CA HIS A 38 9.21 -24.72 -3.03
C HIS A 38 9.31 -23.49 -3.96
N PRO A 39 10.07 -23.54 -5.05
CA PRO A 39 10.12 -22.44 -6.03
C PRO A 39 8.81 -22.47 -6.81
N SER A 40 7.70 -22.13 -6.18
CA SER A 40 6.46 -21.91 -6.89
C SER A 40 6.59 -20.58 -7.65
N ASN A 41 6.31 -20.64 -8.95
CA ASN A 41 6.22 -19.48 -9.86
C ASN A 41 5.00 -18.60 -9.51
N HIS A 42 4.79 -18.29 -8.23
CA HIS A 42 3.73 -17.40 -7.81
C HIS A 42 4.02 -16.00 -8.34
N LEU A 43 3.01 -15.39 -8.95
CA LEU A 43 3.11 -13.99 -9.35
C LEU A 43 3.24 -13.06 -8.13
N ALA A 44 2.69 -13.50 -6.98
CA ALA A 44 2.80 -12.81 -5.71
C ALA A 44 4.13 -13.11 -5.02
N LYS A 45 4.82 -12.05 -4.59
CA LYS A 45 6.02 -12.13 -3.74
C LYS A 45 5.60 -12.04 -2.26
N GLU A 46 6.47 -12.49 -1.37
CA GLU A 46 6.31 -12.31 0.09
C GLU A 46 4.99 -12.85 0.64
N ILE A 47 4.70 -14.12 0.35
CA ILE A 47 3.47 -14.76 0.80
C ILE A 47 3.51 -14.94 2.33
N LYS A 48 2.50 -14.41 3.02
CA LYS A 48 2.36 -14.51 4.47
C LYS A 48 0.96 -14.96 4.85
N ILE A 49 0.87 -15.86 5.82
CA ILE A 49 -0.41 -16.30 6.39
C ILE A 49 -0.55 -15.69 7.78
N TRP A 50 -1.71 -15.08 8.02
CA TRP A 50 -2.09 -14.52 9.31
C TRP A 50 -3.23 -15.35 9.88
N LEU A 51 -3.02 -15.90 11.07
CA LEU A 51 -4.04 -16.63 11.80
C LEU A 51 -4.82 -15.66 12.70
N PRO A 52 -6.13 -15.88 12.91
CA PRO A 52 -6.88 -15.12 13.88
C PRO A 52 -6.26 -15.34 15.26
N SER A 53 -5.91 -14.26 15.96
CA SER A 53 -5.48 -14.38 17.34
C SER A 53 -6.70 -14.58 18.23
N GLU A 54 -6.69 -15.63 19.04
CA GLU A 54 -7.79 -15.97 19.94
C GLU A 54 -7.96 -14.91 21.06
N ASN A 55 -6.86 -14.25 21.46
CA ASN A 55 -6.82 -13.31 22.57
C ASN A 55 -6.30 -11.90 22.18
N ALA A 56 -6.24 -11.55 20.89
CA ALA A 56 -5.83 -10.21 20.48
C ALA A 56 -6.90 -9.18 20.84
N GLN A 57 -6.84 -8.69 22.07
CA GLN A 57 -7.47 -7.43 22.42
C GLN A 57 -6.53 -6.30 21.98
N PRO A 58 -6.97 -5.40 21.08
CA PRO A 58 -6.18 -4.20 20.81
C PRO A 58 -5.98 -3.45 22.12
N ALA A 59 -4.79 -2.87 22.30
CA ALA A 59 -4.52 -2.05 23.47
C ALA A 59 -5.63 -0.99 23.63
N PRO A 60 -6.13 -0.75 24.86
CA PRO A 60 -7.13 0.27 25.09
C PRO A 60 -6.69 1.60 24.47
N ARG A 61 -7.54 2.18 23.62
CA ARG A 61 -7.26 3.51 23.08
C ARG A 61 -7.37 4.53 24.22
N PRO A 62 -6.48 5.52 24.30
CA PRO A 62 -6.59 6.57 25.29
C PRO A 62 -7.91 7.33 25.10
N VAL A 63 -8.55 7.68 26.21
CA VAL A 63 -9.74 8.54 26.19
C VAL A 63 -9.28 9.95 25.82
N LEU A 64 -9.84 10.49 24.75
CA LEU A 64 -9.61 11.88 24.35
C LEU A 64 -10.50 12.79 25.19
N GLY A 65 -9.96 13.90 25.68
CA GLY A 65 -10.74 14.91 26.40
C GLY A 65 -11.63 15.73 25.47
N ASP A 66 -12.61 16.44 26.03
CA ASP A 66 -13.63 17.18 25.28
C ASP A 66 -13.05 18.26 24.37
N GLU A 67 -11.93 18.90 24.76
CA GLU A 67 -11.23 19.91 23.97
C GLU A 67 -10.79 19.41 22.58
N TYR A 68 -10.53 18.09 22.42
CA TYR A 68 -10.19 17.51 21.11
C TYR A 68 -11.34 17.68 20.09
N PHE A 69 -12.58 17.73 20.57
CA PHE A 69 -13.77 17.83 19.74
C PHE A 69 -14.21 19.27 19.50
N VAL A 70 -13.57 20.24 20.16
CA VAL A 70 -13.81 21.67 19.92
C VAL A 70 -12.96 22.11 18.73
N PRO A 71 -13.59 22.52 17.60
CA PRO A 71 -12.83 22.90 16.42
C PRO A 71 -11.92 24.09 16.67
N THR A 72 -10.67 23.99 16.25
CA THR A 72 -9.77 25.15 16.27
C THR A 72 -10.10 26.12 15.14
N ALA A 73 -9.75 27.40 15.30
CA ALA A 73 -9.96 28.42 14.28
C ALA A 73 -9.35 28.05 12.90
N ALA A 74 -8.19 27.38 12.90
CA ALA A 74 -7.56 26.89 11.69
C ALA A 74 -8.38 25.77 10.99
N GLU A 75 -9.03 24.90 11.76
CA GLU A 75 -9.92 23.87 11.23
C GLU A 75 -11.21 24.47 10.68
N ALA A 76 -11.79 25.45 11.39
CA ALA A 76 -12.94 26.21 10.91
C ALA A 76 -12.62 26.93 9.58
N GLN A 77 -11.44 27.55 9.48
CA GLN A 77 -10.99 28.20 8.24
C GLN A 77 -10.80 27.18 7.11
N ARG A 78 -10.23 26.00 7.39
CA ARG A 78 -10.05 24.93 6.38
C ARG A 78 -11.39 24.35 5.94
N ALA A 79 -12.34 24.18 6.85
CA ALA A 79 -13.69 23.73 6.52
C ALA A 79 -14.40 24.75 5.63
N PHE A 80 -14.31 26.04 5.98
CA PHE A 80 -14.89 27.12 5.18
C PHE A 80 -14.26 27.22 3.78
N SER A 81 -12.94 27.16 3.66
CA SER A 81 -12.27 27.19 2.36
C SER A 81 -12.63 25.98 1.49
N GLY A 82 -12.80 24.79 2.11
CA GLY A 82 -13.32 23.61 1.41
C GLY A 82 -14.74 23.80 0.87
N GLN A 83 -15.63 24.45 1.64
CA GLN A 83 -17.00 24.77 1.21
C GLN A 83 -17.00 25.78 0.06
N VAL A 84 -16.18 26.84 0.16
CA VAL A 84 -16.05 27.84 -0.91
C VAL A 84 -15.53 27.19 -2.19
N ALA A 85 -14.48 26.38 -2.11
CA ALA A 85 -13.95 25.66 -3.27
C ALA A 85 -14.96 24.67 -3.86
N SER A 86 -15.78 24.01 -3.03
CA SER A 86 -16.85 23.14 -3.52
C SER A 86 -17.97 23.93 -4.22
N ARG A 87 -18.31 25.12 -3.70
CA ARG A 87 -19.28 26.02 -4.32
C ARG A 87 -18.78 26.48 -5.69
N GLU A 88 -17.56 27.00 -5.75
CA GLU A 88 -16.92 27.47 -6.99
C GLU A 88 -16.83 26.35 -8.04
N LYS A 89 -16.51 25.13 -7.63
CA LYS A 89 -16.53 23.96 -8.52
C LYS A 89 -17.91 23.62 -9.07
N LEU A 90 -18.99 24.02 -8.40
CA LEU A 90 -20.35 23.73 -8.83
C LEU A 90 -20.94 24.88 -9.66
N THR A 91 -20.61 26.13 -9.32
CA THR A 91 -21.11 27.34 -9.98
C THR A 91 -20.32 27.71 -11.23
N ASP A 92 -18.99 27.59 -11.17
CA ASP A 92 -18.06 28.14 -12.16
C ASP A 92 -17.20 27.05 -12.82
N ALA A 93 -17.67 25.79 -12.78
CA ALA A 93 -16.93 24.68 -13.38
C ALA A 93 -16.82 24.85 -14.92
N PRO A 94 -15.59 24.87 -15.47
CA PRO A 94 -15.42 24.91 -16.92
C PRO A 94 -15.89 23.60 -17.57
N MET A 95 -16.36 23.68 -18.81
CA MET A 95 -16.75 22.48 -19.57
C MET A 95 -15.55 21.57 -19.79
N LEU A 96 -15.56 20.39 -19.16
CA LEU A 96 -14.55 19.36 -19.34
C LEU A 96 -14.88 18.52 -20.57
N THR A 97 -14.15 18.75 -21.66
CA THR A 97 -14.23 17.91 -22.87
C THR A 97 -13.79 16.49 -22.57
N LYS A 98 -14.25 15.54 -23.40
CA LYS A 98 -13.87 14.12 -23.30
C LYS A 98 -12.34 13.94 -23.30
N SER A 99 -11.64 14.64 -24.19
CA SER A 99 -10.17 14.58 -24.31
C SER A 99 -9.46 15.09 -23.05
N LEU A 100 -9.93 16.18 -22.44
CA LEU A 100 -9.34 16.70 -21.20
C LEU A 100 -9.53 15.71 -20.04
N ARG A 101 -10.73 15.12 -19.92
CA ARG A 101 -11.05 14.13 -18.89
C ARG A 101 -10.19 12.87 -19.02
N GLU A 102 -10.03 12.34 -20.23
CA GLU A 102 -9.19 11.17 -20.50
C GLU A 102 -7.70 11.45 -20.22
N ARG A 103 -7.20 12.63 -20.62
CA ARG A 103 -5.82 13.05 -20.32
C ARG A 103 -5.57 13.13 -18.82
N GLU A 104 -6.47 13.76 -18.07
CA GLU A 104 -6.35 13.89 -16.61
C GLU A 104 -6.46 12.52 -15.92
N GLN A 105 -7.37 11.66 -16.36
CA GLN A 105 -7.51 10.31 -15.82
C GLN A 105 -6.25 9.45 -16.05
N ASN A 106 -5.68 9.52 -17.26
CA ASN A 106 -4.44 8.79 -17.60
C ASN A 106 -3.26 9.33 -16.79
N GLN A 107 -3.14 10.65 -16.65
CA GLN A 107 -2.11 11.27 -15.83
C GLN A 107 -2.23 10.81 -14.37
N LYS A 108 -3.42 10.90 -13.76
CA LYS A 108 -3.67 10.42 -12.39
C LYS A 108 -3.40 8.92 -12.24
N LYS A 109 -3.73 8.11 -13.25
CA LYS A 109 -3.43 6.66 -13.24
C LYS A 109 -1.92 6.42 -13.21
N ASN A 110 -1.17 7.13 -14.05
CA ASN A 110 0.29 6.99 -14.11
C ASN A 110 0.96 7.48 -12.81
N GLU A 111 0.52 8.61 -12.25
CA GLU A 111 1.00 9.11 -10.96
C GLU A 111 0.76 8.10 -9.83
N LYS A 112 -0.42 7.47 -9.79
CA LYS A 112 -0.73 6.43 -8.80
C LYS A 112 0.14 5.19 -8.97
N LEU A 113 0.35 4.73 -10.21
CA LEU A 113 1.20 3.58 -10.50
C LEU A 113 2.67 3.85 -10.12
N ALA A 114 3.16 5.08 -10.35
CA ALA A 114 4.48 5.50 -9.93
C ALA A 114 4.60 5.59 -8.40
N ARG A 115 3.55 6.09 -7.72
CA ARG A 115 3.54 6.23 -6.27
C ARG A 115 3.44 4.89 -5.54
N PHE A 116 2.68 3.96 -6.11
CA PHE A 116 2.41 2.64 -5.53
C PHE A 116 2.68 1.57 -6.59
N PRO A 117 3.94 1.20 -6.84
CA PRO A 117 4.29 0.18 -7.85
C PRO A 117 3.91 -1.23 -7.42
N ILE A 118 3.85 -1.48 -6.11
CA ILE A 118 3.50 -2.77 -5.50
C ILE A 118 2.25 -2.59 -4.64
N THR A 119 1.28 -3.47 -4.79
CA THR A 119 0.05 -3.55 -4.02
C THR A 119 0.05 -4.82 -3.18
N ARG A 120 -0.13 -4.68 -1.87
CA ARG A 120 -0.33 -5.81 -0.94
C ARG A 120 -1.80 -6.17 -0.90
N VAL A 121 -2.12 -7.41 -1.25
CA VAL A 121 -3.49 -7.94 -1.23
C VAL A 121 -3.63 -8.89 -0.04
N ARG A 122 -4.76 -8.77 0.66
CA ARG A 122 -5.13 -9.61 1.80
C ARG A 122 -6.46 -10.29 1.54
N ILE A 123 -6.46 -11.62 1.47
CA ILE A 123 -7.63 -12.45 1.24
C ILE A 123 -8.02 -13.08 2.57
N LYS A 124 -9.20 -12.73 3.08
CA LYS A 124 -9.76 -13.31 4.31
C LYS A 124 -10.60 -14.53 3.94
N PHE A 125 -10.32 -15.66 4.57
CA PHE A 125 -11.09 -16.89 4.42
C PHE A 125 -12.21 -16.98 5.48
N GLY A 126 -13.12 -17.94 5.30
CA GLY A 126 -14.25 -18.16 6.21
C GLY A 126 -13.83 -18.61 7.61
N ASP A 127 -12.66 -19.23 7.75
CA ASP A 127 -12.03 -19.62 9.02
C ASP A 127 -11.38 -18.44 9.77
N ARG A 128 -11.51 -17.21 9.24
CA ARG A 128 -10.88 -15.97 9.72
C ARG A 128 -9.36 -15.89 9.50
N SER A 129 -8.74 -16.89 8.86
CA SER A 129 -7.36 -16.77 8.40
C SER A 129 -7.25 -15.76 7.25
N MET A 130 -6.07 -15.20 7.06
CA MET A 130 -5.82 -14.20 6.03
C MET A 130 -4.52 -14.50 5.28
N LEU A 131 -4.64 -14.69 3.97
CA LEU A 131 -3.52 -14.82 3.04
C LEU A 131 -3.11 -13.43 2.56
N GLU A 132 -1.86 -13.08 2.75
CA GLU A 132 -1.26 -11.85 2.26
C GLU A 132 -0.24 -12.15 1.16
N GLY A 133 -0.28 -11.35 0.09
CA GLY A 133 0.72 -11.40 -0.98
C GLY A 133 0.98 -10.02 -1.57
N SER A 134 2.23 -9.79 -1.99
CA SER A 134 2.66 -8.57 -2.68
C SER A 134 2.58 -8.79 -4.21
N LEU A 135 1.68 -8.06 -4.88
CA LEU A 135 1.50 -8.11 -6.33
C LEU A 135 1.85 -6.75 -6.98
N PRO A 136 2.36 -6.71 -8.22
CA PRO A 136 2.45 -5.48 -8.99
C PRO A 136 1.10 -4.77 -9.12
N SER A 137 1.08 -3.43 -9.06
CA SER A 137 -0.16 -2.64 -9.21
C SER A 137 -0.76 -2.68 -10.62
N THR A 138 -0.05 -3.26 -11.58
CA THR A 138 -0.52 -3.51 -12.95
C THR A 138 -1.23 -4.86 -13.11
N CYS A 139 -1.23 -5.71 -12.08
CA CYS A 139 -1.86 -7.03 -12.11
C CYS A 139 -3.37 -6.96 -12.29
N LYS A 140 -3.91 -8.00 -12.94
CA LYS A 140 -5.35 -8.17 -13.17
C LYS A 140 -5.97 -8.97 -12.04
N ILE A 141 -7.30 -8.92 -11.94
CA ILE A 141 -8.04 -9.74 -10.96
C ILE A 141 -7.87 -11.24 -11.22
N SER A 142 -7.67 -11.65 -12.49
CA SER A 142 -7.35 -13.03 -12.87
C SER A 142 -6.13 -13.55 -12.12
N ASP A 143 -5.13 -12.70 -11.93
CA ASP A 143 -3.87 -13.06 -11.31
C ASP A 143 -4.04 -13.25 -9.80
N VAL A 144 -4.97 -12.52 -9.19
CA VAL A 144 -5.36 -12.72 -7.79
C VAL A 144 -6.10 -14.05 -7.63
N TYR A 145 -6.99 -14.41 -8.55
CA TYR A 145 -7.63 -15.73 -8.54
C TYR A 145 -6.61 -16.86 -8.70
N GLN A 146 -5.65 -16.70 -9.59
CA GLN A 146 -4.56 -17.67 -9.78
C GLN A 146 -3.72 -17.79 -8.51
N PHE A 147 -3.31 -16.66 -7.91
CA PHE A 147 -2.57 -16.61 -6.64
C PHE A 147 -3.30 -17.38 -5.52
N VAL A 148 -4.62 -17.16 -5.37
CA VAL A 148 -5.41 -17.87 -4.37
C VAL A 148 -5.45 -19.37 -4.68
N LYS A 149 -5.69 -19.76 -5.93
CA LYS A 149 -5.74 -21.18 -6.33
C LYS A 149 -4.42 -21.91 -6.07
N GLU A 150 -3.29 -21.30 -6.38
CA GLU A 150 -1.98 -21.89 -6.16
C GLU A 150 -1.62 -21.97 -4.67
N SER A 151 -2.20 -21.11 -3.83
CA SER A 151 -2.01 -21.12 -2.38
C SER A 151 -2.92 -22.12 -1.65
N LEU A 152 -3.87 -22.74 -2.35
CA LEU A 152 -4.78 -23.75 -1.79
C LEU A 152 -4.21 -25.16 -1.94
N LEU A 153 -4.60 -26.05 -1.02
CA LEU A 153 -4.32 -27.48 -1.12
C LEU A 153 -4.97 -28.09 -2.37
N GLU A 154 -4.29 -29.08 -2.96
CA GLU A 154 -4.65 -29.74 -4.23
C GLU A 154 -6.12 -30.20 -4.27
N ASP A 155 -6.60 -30.78 -3.17
CA ASP A 155 -7.97 -31.30 -3.02
C ASP A 155 -9.06 -30.22 -3.09
N VAL A 156 -8.71 -28.97 -2.79
CA VAL A 156 -9.66 -27.85 -2.68
C VAL A 156 -9.53 -26.90 -3.87
N ARG A 157 -8.45 -26.95 -4.67
CA ARG A 157 -8.24 -26.06 -5.83
C ARG A 157 -9.34 -26.16 -6.89
N THR A 158 -10.02 -27.29 -6.97
CA THR A 158 -11.10 -27.56 -7.94
C THR A 158 -12.44 -26.97 -7.53
N LYS A 159 -12.62 -26.58 -6.27
CA LYS A 159 -13.88 -25.99 -5.79
C LYS A 159 -14.02 -24.55 -6.29
N PRO A 160 -15.20 -24.17 -6.82
CA PRO A 160 -15.43 -22.79 -7.22
C PRO A 160 -15.51 -21.88 -6.00
N PHE A 161 -14.92 -20.69 -6.11
CA PHE A 161 -15.01 -19.64 -5.10
C PHE A 161 -15.13 -18.26 -5.77
N ILE A 162 -15.59 -17.27 -5.01
CA ILE A 162 -15.78 -15.90 -5.46
C ILE A 162 -15.00 -14.98 -4.52
N LEU A 163 -14.29 -14.00 -5.08
CA LEU A 163 -13.65 -12.95 -4.30
C LEU A 163 -14.61 -11.77 -4.13
N CYS A 164 -14.91 -11.41 -2.89
CA CYS A 164 -15.80 -10.30 -2.54
C CYS A 164 -15.01 -9.19 -1.81
N LYS A 165 -15.36 -7.93 -2.09
CA LYS A 165 -14.87 -6.78 -1.31
C LYS A 165 -15.74 -6.63 -0.06
N SER A 166 -15.11 -6.38 1.09
CA SER A 166 -15.78 -6.29 2.40
C SER A 166 -16.73 -5.09 2.59
N SER A 167 -16.83 -4.15 1.63
CA SER A 167 -17.58 -2.90 1.83
C SER A 167 -19.09 -3.00 1.61
N ASN A 168 -19.70 -4.17 1.83
CA ASN A 168 -21.15 -4.39 1.72
C ASN A 168 -21.75 -5.13 2.93
N GLN A 169 -21.18 -4.95 4.13
CA GLN A 169 -21.97 -5.16 5.35
C GLN A 169 -22.27 -3.79 5.93
N SER A 170 -23.45 -3.25 5.58
CA SER A 170 -24.17 -2.37 6.49
C SER A 170 -24.24 -3.10 7.83
N GLN A 171 -23.66 -2.51 8.86
CA GLN A 171 -23.96 -2.94 10.22
C GLN A 171 -25.40 -2.52 10.51
N ASP A 172 -26.36 -3.34 10.07
CA ASP A 172 -27.71 -3.34 10.63
C ASP A 172 -27.62 -4.11 11.95
N HIS A 173 -27.28 -3.41 13.03
CA HIS A 173 -27.52 -3.88 14.38
C HIS A 173 -28.54 -2.94 15.04
N ILE A 174 -29.72 -3.51 15.27
CA ILE A 174 -30.82 -3.04 16.12
C ILE A 174 -30.32 -2.79 17.54
#